data_AF-A0A1C3TJT6-F1
#
_entry.id   AF-A0A1C3TJT6-F1
#
_cell.length_a   1.000
_cell.length_b   1.000
_cell.length_c   1.000
_cell.angle_alpha   90.00
_cell.angle_beta   90.00
_cell.angle_gamma   90.00
#
_symmetry.space_group_name_H-M   'P 1'
#
loop_
_entity.id
_entity.type
_entity.pdbx_description
1 polymer ?
#
loop_
_entity_poly.entity_id
_entity_poly.type
_entity_poly.pdbx_seq_one_letter_code
_entity_poly.pdbx_strand_id
1 'polypeptide(L)'
;MDGGHVAQAMLDAKQAGIDAAGKIDRVLMAEETLWGAGATAGFRAATEVSQPSAPMHDTLQQAQAFNQQRAQQLALQAQQRQLEGPGGRGGPVMR
;
A
#
# COMPACT_ATOMS: atom_id res chain seq x y z
N MET A 1 22.70 4.39 -3.25
CA MET A 1 21.44 3.85 -2.68
C MET A 1 21.72 2.42 -2.25
N ASP A 2 21.55 2.12 -0.98
CA ASP A 2 21.74 0.79 -0.41
C ASP A 2 20.40 0.05 -0.22
N GLY A 3 20.47 -1.20 0.26
CA GLY A 3 19.31 -2.06 0.45
C GLY A 3 18.29 -1.54 1.47
N GLY A 4 18.72 -0.72 2.44
CA GLY A 4 17.83 -0.09 3.41
C GLY A 4 16.93 0.97 2.78
N HIS A 5 17.49 1.85 1.93
CA HIS A 5 16.67 2.81 1.18
C HIS A 5 15.69 2.13 0.23
N VAL A 6 16.08 1.01 -0.39
CA VAL A 6 15.17 0.25 -1.27
C VAL A 6 14.02 -0.34 -0.46
N ALA A 7 14.31 -0.91 0.71
CA ALA A 7 13.28 -1.41 1.61
C ALA A 7 12.34 -0.29 2.06
N GLN A 8 12.88 0.89 2.38
CA GLN A 8 12.09 2.05 2.79
C GLN A 8 11.19 2.54 1.66
N ALA A 9 11.73 2.65 0.45
CA ALA A 9 10.95 3.03 -0.72
C ALA A 9 9.79 2.06 -1.02
N MET A 10 10.02 0.77 -0.82
CA MET A 10 8.96 -0.23 -0.95
C MET A 10 7.90 -0.10 0.15
N LEU A 11 8.28 0.27 1.37
CA LEU A 11 7.34 0.55 2.46
C LEU A 11 6.51 1.81 2.16
N ASP A 12 7.14 2.90 1.75
CA ASP A 12 6.47 4.16 1.40
C ASP A 12 5.50 3.95 0.23
N ALA A 13 5.91 3.20 -0.80
CA ALA A 13 5.05 2.80 -1.92
C ALA A 13 3.82 2.02 -1.44
N LYS A 14 4.00 1.05 -0.56
CA LYS A 14 2.89 0.28 0.04
C LYS A 14 1.95 1.19 0.82
N GLN A 15 2.46 2.11 1.63
CA GLN A 15 1.64 3.05 2.39
C GLN A 15 0.85 3.99 1.48
N ALA A 16 1.44 4.39 0.36
CA ALA A 16 0.80 5.22 -0.68
C ALA A 16 -0.23 4.48 -1.56
N GLY A 17 -0.50 3.20 -1.31
CA GLY A 17 -1.47 2.41 -2.09
C GLY A 17 -0.86 1.60 -3.23
N ILE A 18 0.45 1.66 -3.45
CA ILE A 18 1.18 0.87 -4.44
C ILE A 18 1.64 -0.45 -3.78
N ASP A 19 0.70 -1.36 -3.55
CA ASP A 19 0.95 -2.53 -2.68
C ASP A 19 1.77 -3.67 -3.27
N ALA A 20 1.90 -3.71 -4.59
CA ALA A 20 2.61 -4.77 -5.32
C ALA A 20 3.58 -4.16 -6.33
N ALA A 21 4.69 -4.85 -6.59
CA ALA A 21 5.70 -4.40 -7.55
C ALA A 21 5.11 -4.16 -8.94
N GLY A 22 4.18 -5.02 -9.39
CA GLY A 22 3.48 -4.86 -10.67
C GLY A 22 2.52 -3.67 -10.74
N LYS A 23 2.28 -2.96 -9.63
CA LYS A 23 1.51 -1.70 -9.60
C LYS A 23 2.38 -0.46 -9.70
N ILE A 24 3.71 -0.61 -9.74
CA ILE A 24 4.64 0.49 -9.96
C ILE A 24 4.71 0.74 -11.48
N ASP A 25 4.34 1.94 -11.91
CA ASP A 25 4.47 2.38 -13.30
C ASP A 25 5.89 2.92 -13.58
N ARG A 26 6.39 3.74 -12.65
CA ARG A 26 7.67 4.42 -12.82
C ARG A 26 8.37 4.59 -11.48
N VAL A 27 9.69 4.46 -11.54
CA VAL A 27 10.61 4.92 -10.49
C VAL A 27 11.58 5.91 -11.11
N LEU A 28 11.78 7.05 -10.46
CA LEU A 28 12.77 8.03 -10.87
C LEU A 28 13.48 8.58 -9.64
N MET A 29 14.76 8.90 -9.80
CA MET A 29 15.53 9.62 -8.79
C MET A 29 15.67 11.06 -9.25
N ALA A 30 15.29 12.00 -8.38
CA ALA A 30 15.45 13.41 -8.61
C ALA A 30 16.01 14.04 -7.33
N GLU A 31 17.11 14.79 -7.48
CA GLU A 31 17.87 15.35 -6.37
C GLU A 31 18.29 14.23 -5.40
N GLU A 32 17.74 14.23 -4.19
CA GLU A 32 18.00 13.22 -3.16
C GLU A 32 16.71 12.49 -2.76
N THR A 33 15.75 12.42 -3.68
CA THR A 33 14.47 11.73 -3.47
C THR A 33 14.24 10.67 -4.54
N LEU A 34 13.92 9.45 -4.09
CA LEU A 34 13.38 8.42 -4.95
C LEU A 34 11.86 8.59 -5.04
N TRP A 35 11.36 8.83 -6.24
CA TRP A 35 9.94 8.97 -6.52
C TRP A 35 9.42 7.70 -7.17
N GLY A 36 8.37 7.13 -6.58
CA GLY A 36 7.60 6.03 -7.15
C GLY A 36 6.22 6.52 -7.60
N ALA A 37 5.83 6.23 -8.83
CA ALA A 37 4.48 6.44 -9.33
C ALA A 37 3.78 5.10 -9.55
N GLY A 38 2.54 4.99 -9.09
CA GLY A 38 1.69 3.83 -9.32
C GLY A 38 1.04 3.86 -10.69
N ALA A 39 0.67 2.68 -11.21
CA ALA A 39 -0.12 2.54 -12.45
C ALA A 39 -1.53 3.13 -12.31
N THR A 40 -2.08 3.15 -11.10
CA THR A 40 -3.32 3.88 -10.82
C THR A 40 -3.00 5.36 -10.61
N ALA A 41 -3.66 6.23 -11.38
CA ALA A 41 -3.53 7.67 -11.24
C ALA A 41 -3.79 8.12 -9.79
N GLY A 42 -2.91 8.97 -9.25
CA GLY A 42 -3.00 9.49 -7.89
C GLY A 42 -2.10 8.78 -6.87
N PHE A 43 -1.65 7.54 -7.12
CA PHE A 43 -0.72 6.88 -6.21
C PHE A 43 0.72 7.27 -6.49
N ARG A 44 1.37 7.86 -5.48
CA ARG A 44 2.76 8.34 -5.54
C ARG A 44 3.41 8.15 -4.18
N ALA A 45 4.68 7.77 -4.19
CA ALA A 45 5.52 7.71 -3.00
C ALA A 45 6.82 8.49 -3.25
N ALA A 46 7.36 9.05 -2.18
CA ALA A 46 8.62 9.78 -2.18
C ALA A 46 9.45 9.29 -0.99
N THR A 47 10.69 8.92 -1.25
CA THR A 47 11.61 8.43 -0.22
C THR A 47 12.88 9.25 -0.29
N GLU A 48 13.16 9.96 0.79
CA GLU A 48 14.39 10.73 0.93
C GLU A 48 15.58 9.77 1.11
N VAL A 49 16.62 9.95 0.29
CA VAL A 49 17.83 9.10 0.29
C VAL A 49 19.08 9.86 0.73
N SER A 50 18.96 11.15 1.06
CA SER A 50 20.02 11.99 1.64
C SER A 50 20.41 11.52 3.05
N GLN A 51 19.45 10.97 3.79
CA GLN A 51 19.64 10.49 5.16
C GLN A 51 20.04 9.01 5.17
N PRO A 52 20.80 8.56 6.18
CA PRO A 52 21.07 7.14 6.37
C PRO A 52 19.76 6.35 6.43
N SER A 53 19.69 5.24 5.70
CA SER A 53 18.52 4.38 5.74
C SER A 53 18.34 3.79 7.14
N ALA A 54 17.09 3.56 7.55
CA ALA A 54 16.81 2.70 8.69
C ALA A 54 17.44 1.31 8.49
N PRO A 55 17.78 0.59 9.58
CA PRO A 55 18.21 -0.79 9.49
C PRO A 55 17.17 -1.62 8.72
N MET A 56 17.63 -2.39 7.74
CA MET A 56 16.74 -3.13 6.85
C MET A 56 15.76 -4.05 7.61
N HIS A 57 16.18 -4.60 8.76
CA HIS A 57 15.34 -5.42 9.62
C HIS A 57 14.10 -4.65 10.15
N ASP A 58 14.29 -3.41 10.57
CA ASP A 58 13.22 -2.58 11.13
C ASP A 58 12.21 -2.22 10.04
N THR A 59 12.68 -1.87 8.85
CA THR A 59 11.80 -1.57 7.70
C THR A 59 11.03 -2.81 7.25
N LEU A 60 11.66 -3.99 7.27
CA LEU A 60 10.97 -5.25 6.96
C LEU A 60 9.89 -5.57 7.99
N GLN A 61 10.15 -5.36 9.29
CA GLN A 61 9.16 -5.55 10.34
C GLN A 61 7.96 -4.60 10.16
N GLN A 62 8.22 -3.33 9.83
CA GLN A 62 7.17 -2.35 9.54
C GLN A 62 6.35 -2.73 8.31
N ALA A 63 7.00 -3.16 7.23
CA ALA A 63 6.32 -3.61 6.02
C ALA A 63 5.44 -4.84 6.28
N GLN A 64 5.90 -5.79 7.10
CA GLN A 64 5.11 -6.95 7.50
C GLN A 64 3.90 -6.55 8.33
N ALA A 65 4.07 -5.68 9.34
CA ALA A 65 2.96 -5.19 10.15
C ALA A 65 1.91 -4.46 9.28
N PHE A 66 2.35 -3.59 8.37
CA PHE A 66 1.47 -2.90 7.43
C PHE A 66 0.70 -3.89 6.54
N ASN A 67 1.38 -4.91 6.00
CA ASN A 67 0.73 -5.92 5.16
C ASN A 67 -0.35 -6.70 5.94
N GLN A 68 -0.08 -7.06 7.20
CA GLN A 68 -1.05 -7.75 8.06
C GLN A 68 -2.29 -6.90 8.34
N GLN A 69 -2.09 -5.63 8.71
CA GLN A 69 -3.19 -4.69 8.95
C GLN A 69 -4.07 -4.53 7.71
N ARG A 70 -3.45 -4.34 6.54
CA ARG A 70 -4.17 -4.23 5.26
C ARG A 70 -4.94 -5.51 4.93
N ALA A 71 -4.34 -6.68 5.13
CA ALA A 71 -5.02 -7.96 4.88
C ALA A 71 -6.26 -8.12 5.76
N GLN A 72 -6.18 -7.74 7.03
CA GLN A 72 -7.32 -7.74 7.95
C GLN A 72 -8.44 -6.79 7.48
N GLN A 73 -8.08 -5.55 7.09
CA GLN A 73 -9.04 -4.59 6.55
C GLN A 73 -9.74 -5.10 5.29
N LEU A 74 -8.99 -5.71 4.37
CA LEU A 74 -9.54 -6.30 3.15
C LEU A 74 -10.48 -7.47 3.45
N ALA A 75 -10.14 -8.31 4.43
CA ALA A 75 -11.00 -9.40 4.89
C ALA A 75 -12.32 -8.87 5.49
N LEU A 76 -12.28 -7.80 6.28
CA LEU A 76 -13.48 -7.15 6.82
C LEU A 76 -14.34 -6.52 5.72
N GLN A 77 -13.72 -5.85 4.74
CA GLN A 77 -14.43 -5.28 3.59
C GLN A 77 -15.02 -6.36 2.68
N ALA A 78 -14.36 -7.51 2.54
CA ALA A 78 -14.89 -8.65 1.78
C ALA A 78 -16.13 -9.22 2.46
N GLN A 79 -16.11 -9.38 3.79
CA GLN A 79 -17.28 -9.84 4.57
C GLN A 79 -18.46 -8.87 4.46
N GLN A 80 -18.22 -7.55 4.58
CA GLN A 80 -19.27 -6.53 4.42
C GLN A 80 -19.90 -6.57 3.02
N ARG A 81 -19.08 -6.63 1.96
CA ARG A 81 -19.57 -6.76 0.58
C ARG A 81 -20.37 -8.04 0.33
N GLN A 82 -20.12 -9.13 1.07
CA GLN A 82 -20.94 -10.34 0.99
C GLN A 82 -22.32 -10.17 1.65
N LEU A 83 -22.39 -9.36 2.71
CA LEU A 83 -23.65 -9.01 3.37
C LEU A 83 -24.46 -7.97 2.55
N GLU A 84 -23.77 -7.09 1.83
CA GLU A 84 -24.36 -6.03 0.98
C GLU A 84 -24.59 -6.46 -0.49
N GLY A 85 -24.15 -7.68 -0.85
CA GLY A 85 -24.41 -8.27 -2.18
C GLY A 85 -25.90 -8.54 -2.42
N PRO A 86 -26.31 -8.77 -3.69
CA PRO A 86 -27.72 -8.74 -4.14
C PRO A 86 -28.57 -9.88 -3.55
N GLY A 87 -28.94 -9.74 -2.29
CA GLY A 87 -29.71 -10.70 -1.49
C GLY A 87 -29.96 -10.26 -0.04
N GLY A 88 -29.31 -9.21 0.46
CA GLY A 88 -29.57 -8.63 1.78
C GLY A 88 -30.89 -7.84 1.85
N ARG A 89 -31.97 -8.53 2.24
CA ARG A 89 -33.36 -8.04 2.42
C ARG A 89 -33.49 -6.60 2.97
N GLY A 90 -34.24 -5.78 2.24
CA GLY A 90 -34.75 -4.49 2.70
C GLY A 90 -35.96 -4.01 1.89
N GLY A 91 -37.11 -4.67 2.06
CA GLY A 91 -38.40 -4.18 1.59
C GLY A 91 -39.53 -5.03 2.17
N PRO A 92 -40.34 -4.52 3.12
CA PRO A 92 -41.43 -5.29 3.71
C PRO A 92 -42.56 -5.53 2.70
N VAL A 93 -43.28 -6.62 2.92
CA VAL A 93 -44.57 -6.95 2.31
C VAL A 93 -45.55 -5.78 2.41
N MET A 94 -46.10 -5.33 1.28
CA MET A 94 -47.44 -4.71 1.17
C MET A 94 -47.81 -4.48 -0.31
N ARG A 95 -48.60 -5.38 -0.90
CA ARG A 95 -49.92 -5.12 -1.49
C ARG A 95 -50.54 -6.42 -2.00
#